data_AF-A0A6N2EH10-F1
#
_entry.id   AF-A0A6N2EH10-F1
#
_cell.length_a   1.000
_cell.length_b   1.000
_cell.length_c   1.000
_cell.angle_alpha   90.00
_cell.angle_beta   90.00
_cell.angle_gamma   90.00
#
_symmetry.space_group_name_H-M   'P 1'
#
loop_
_entity.id
_entity.type
_entity.pdbx_description
1 polymer ?
#
loop_
_entity_poly.entity_id
_entity_poly.type
_entity_poly.pdbx_seq_one_letter_code
_entity_poly.pdbx_strand_id
1 'polypeptide(L)'
;MKTTGVSTKSARGSAVFASLVFIASLVASAHAVTGPEAMLKALSETYRSGPIAERVSVEVEAPEGVVRSELIIRVAAGAGTEPDRLRLELGPLIVFAESDGVTGFAEAIHEGDPSAFVRWSFEGPLSTAAIVGILPPTPVPQAELAFDADTRLLRSLLPGVHWHGASDRSVSGRESVVFGRTPEGGSATLRIDNESGRISRLEASWPAPSGAVILRLSTEQIEPGRPAAWRTPTEGRRRLSSISGLRPRPSDIRPGDQFPDLSLQTESFQAWTLKSELGEGASARPLVLVCFRAAPAGDPDEQARIDEVRTALAAFALVEPMIGGRARARVLGVFGLSGFSAERLRSIASRIRGEEHQRELLWAVSSRLTIDRFAPGSDACIAVVDPTGELLAVIELSGRVGMEAELAQEIARALSGRRGAGR
;
A
#
# COMPACT_ATOMS: atom_id res chain seq x y z
N MET A 1 -60.06 12.45 -34.65
CA MET A 1 -59.19 11.59 -35.50
C MET A 1 -58.11 10.99 -34.61
N LYS A 2 -58.07 9.66 -34.57
CA LYS A 2 -57.08 8.87 -33.84
C LYS A 2 -55.81 8.77 -34.68
N THR A 3 -54.66 9.07 -34.10
CA THR A 3 -53.36 8.63 -34.63
C THR A 3 -52.57 7.97 -33.50
N THR A 4 -52.47 6.66 -33.63
CA THR A 4 -51.65 5.72 -32.88
C THR A 4 -50.17 5.96 -33.17
N GLY A 5 -49.36 6.15 -32.12
CA GLY A 5 -47.91 6.27 -32.19
C GLY A 5 -47.23 5.14 -31.42
N VAL A 6 -46.44 4.37 -32.15
CA VAL A 6 -45.86 3.06 -31.83
C VAL A 6 -44.92 3.07 -30.62
N SER A 7 -45.11 2.09 -29.73
CA SER A 7 -44.20 1.73 -28.64
C SER A 7 -43.10 0.80 -29.16
N THR A 8 -41.86 1.28 -29.23
CA THR A 8 -40.68 0.44 -29.50
C THR A 8 -40.08 -0.05 -28.19
N LYS A 9 -40.33 -1.31 -27.86
CA LYS A 9 -39.62 -2.06 -26.81
C LYS A 9 -38.15 -2.22 -27.21
N SER A 10 -37.25 -1.58 -26.46
CA SER A 10 -35.81 -1.82 -26.53
C SER A 10 -35.47 -3.11 -25.79
N ALA A 11 -35.26 -4.19 -26.54
CA ALA A 11 -34.58 -5.40 -26.08
C ALA A 11 -33.08 -5.26 -26.39
N ARG A 12 -32.29 -4.74 -25.44
CA ARG A 12 -30.83 -4.78 -25.46
C ARG A 12 -30.31 -4.88 -24.03
N GLY A 13 -29.55 -5.92 -23.74
CA GLY A 13 -28.82 -6.04 -22.47
C GLY A 13 -28.67 -7.45 -21.93
N SER A 14 -28.47 -8.47 -22.77
CA SER A 14 -28.12 -9.83 -22.31
C SER A 14 -27.00 -10.43 -23.15
N ALA A 15 -25.92 -9.68 -23.32
CA ALA A 15 -24.74 -10.10 -24.09
C ALA A 15 -23.40 -9.89 -23.34
N VAL A 16 -23.43 -9.40 -22.08
CA VAL A 16 -22.20 -9.19 -21.28
C VAL A 16 -21.90 -10.37 -20.34
N PHE A 17 -22.87 -11.26 -20.10
CA PHE A 17 -22.67 -12.43 -19.23
C PHE A 17 -22.12 -13.68 -19.93
N ALA A 18 -22.06 -13.70 -21.27
CA ALA A 18 -21.57 -14.86 -22.02
C ALA A 18 -20.04 -14.92 -22.15
N SER A 19 -19.32 -13.80 -21.94
CA SER A 19 -17.85 -13.76 -22.04
C SER A 19 -17.12 -14.10 -20.75
N LEU A 20 -17.78 -14.04 -19.58
CA LEU A 20 -17.20 -14.45 -18.29
C LEU A 20 -17.29 -15.97 -18.05
N VAL A 21 -18.23 -16.66 -18.70
CA VAL A 21 -18.40 -18.12 -18.57
C VAL A 21 -17.41 -18.90 -19.44
N PHE A 22 -16.85 -18.28 -20.48
CA PHE A 22 -15.96 -18.99 -21.43
C PHE A 22 -14.53 -19.18 -20.90
N ILE A 23 -14.05 -18.37 -19.96
CA ILE A 23 -12.72 -18.55 -19.35
C ILE A 23 -12.74 -19.62 -18.25
N ALA A 24 -13.88 -19.83 -17.59
CA ALA A 24 -14.04 -20.91 -16.61
C ALA A 24 -14.16 -22.32 -17.24
N SER A 25 -14.43 -22.42 -18.54
CA SER A 25 -14.63 -23.71 -19.23
C SER A 25 -13.38 -24.30 -19.91
N LEU A 26 -12.21 -23.65 -19.77
CA LEU A 26 -10.93 -24.17 -20.27
C LEU A 26 -10.06 -24.86 -19.20
N VAL A 27 -10.61 -25.14 -18.02
CA VAL A 27 -9.94 -25.91 -16.94
C VAL A 27 -10.30 -27.42 -17.00
N ALA A 28 -11.20 -27.86 -17.87
CA ALA A 28 -11.65 -29.25 -17.93
C ALA A 28 -10.89 -30.12 -18.95
N SER A 29 -9.56 -30.16 -18.85
CA SER A 29 -8.75 -31.27 -19.39
C SER A 29 -7.49 -31.43 -18.55
N ALA A 30 -7.68 -31.89 -17.31
CA ALA A 30 -6.64 -32.30 -16.39
C ALA A 30 -5.86 -33.51 -16.95
N HIS A 31 -4.97 -33.27 -17.91
CA HIS A 31 -3.77 -34.08 -17.97
C HIS A 31 -2.97 -33.70 -16.73
N ALA A 32 -2.65 -34.69 -15.88
CA ALA A 32 -1.73 -34.47 -14.77
C ALA A 32 -0.47 -33.82 -15.36
N VAL A 33 -0.22 -32.57 -14.99
CA VAL A 33 0.96 -31.83 -15.43
C VAL A 33 2.13 -32.43 -14.66
N THR A 34 2.71 -33.48 -15.22
CA THR A 34 3.75 -34.25 -14.52
C THR A 34 5.10 -33.57 -14.67
N GLY A 35 5.49 -32.80 -13.65
CA GLY A 35 6.85 -32.32 -13.49
C GLY A 35 6.99 -30.82 -13.27
N PRO A 36 8.11 -30.38 -12.67
CA PRO A 36 8.32 -28.97 -12.29
C PRO A 36 8.29 -28.03 -13.48
N GLU A 37 8.90 -28.39 -14.62
CA GLU A 37 8.94 -27.52 -15.81
C GLU A 37 7.54 -27.24 -16.37
N ALA A 38 6.70 -28.28 -16.45
CA ALA A 38 5.36 -28.15 -16.99
C ALA A 38 4.47 -27.32 -16.05
N MET A 39 4.63 -27.47 -14.73
CA MET A 39 3.95 -26.64 -13.73
C MET A 39 4.39 -25.18 -13.78
N LEU A 40 5.71 -24.91 -13.87
CA LEU A 40 6.23 -23.54 -13.97
C LEU A 40 5.82 -22.86 -15.28
N LYS A 41 5.70 -23.64 -16.37
CA LYS A 41 5.14 -23.15 -17.63
C LYS A 41 3.67 -22.77 -17.49
N ALA A 42 2.84 -23.66 -16.94
CA ALA A 42 1.42 -23.37 -16.70
C ALA A 42 1.24 -22.16 -15.79
N LEU A 43 2.05 -22.04 -14.74
CA LEU A 43 2.08 -20.87 -13.87
C LEU A 43 2.37 -19.58 -14.65
N SER A 44 3.41 -19.56 -15.48
CA SER A 44 3.72 -18.40 -16.33
C SER A 44 2.60 -18.04 -17.29
N GLU A 45 1.96 -19.04 -17.91
CA GLU A 45 0.80 -18.82 -18.78
C GLU A 45 -0.34 -18.13 -18.00
N THR A 46 -0.58 -18.51 -16.73
CA THR A 46 -1.54 -17.83 -15.85
C THR A 46 -1.19 -16.35 -15.68
N TYR A 47 0.07 -16.02 -15.35
CA TYR A 47 0.53 -14.64 -15.17
C TYR A 47 0.50 -13.79 -16.46
N ARG A 48 0.40 -14.44 -17.64
CA ARG A 48 0.28 -13.78 -18.96
C ARG A 48 -1.15 -13.61 -19.44
N SER A 49 -2.10 -14.37 -18.89
CA SER A 49 -3.45 -14.54 -19.45
C SER A 49 -4.41 -13.35 -19.25
N GLY A 50 -4.05 -12.34 -18.44
CA GLY A 50 -4.89 -11.16 -18.26
C GLY A 50 -4.38 -10.22 -17.15
N PRO A 51 -5.15 -9.17 -16.82
CA PRO A 51 -4.85 -8.30 -15.70
C PRO A 51 -4.86 -9.08 -14.38
N ILE A 52 -3.76 -8.99 -13.66
CA ILE A 52 -3.60 -9.58 -12.34
C ILE A 52 -3.16 -8.51 -11.35
N ALA A 53 -3.51 -8.70 -10.09
CA ALA A 53 -2.93 -7.95 -8.99
C ALA A 53 -2.79 -8.83 -7.76
N GLU A 54 -1.67 -8.68 -7.09
CA GLU A 54 -1.34 -9.43 -5.87
C GLU A 54 -0.66 -8.50 -4.87
N ARG A 55 -1.09 -8.63 -3.61
CA ARG A 55 -0.33 -8.15 -2.45
C ARG A 55 0.65 -9.24 -2.06
N VAL A 56 1.92 -8.89 -1.94
CA VAL A 56 3.02 -9.82 -1.65
C VAL A 56 3.66 -9.41 -0.33
N SER A 57 3.49 -10.26 0.68
CA SER A 57 4.20 -10.12 1.94
C SER A 57 5.55 -10.85 1.85
N VAL A 58 6.63 -10.13 2.09
CA VAL A 58 8.00 -10.60 2.07
C VAL A 58 8.51 -10.70 3.51
N GLU A 59 9.00 -11.86 3.92
CA GLU A 59 9.71 -12.06 5.18
C GLU A 59 11.09 -12.64 4.88
N VAL A 60 12.13 -12.01 5.43
CA VAL A 60 13.50 -12.51 5.38
C VAL A 60 13.95 -12.73 6.82
N GLU A 61 14.17 -13.98 7.18
CA GLU A 61 14.75 -14.41 8.45
C GLU A 61 16.25 -14.65 8.24
N ALA A 62 17.07 -13.93 8.99
CA ALA A 62 18.53 -14.06 8.99
C ALA A 62 19.04 -14.16 10.44
N PRO A 63 20.30 -14.57 10.68
CA PRO A 63 20.87 -14.64 12.03
C PRO A 63 20.77 -13.33 12.82
N GLU A 64 20.79 -12.19 12.14
CA GLU A 64 20.69 -10.85 12.72
C GLU A 64 19.25 -10.46 13.11
N GLY A 65 18.24 -11.16 12.59
CA GLY A 65 16.84 -10.90 12.89
C GLY A 65 15.90 -11.15 11.70
N VAL A 66 14.65 -10.74 11.87
CA VAL A 66 13.60 -10.90 10.86
C VAL A 66 13.24 -9.54 10.28
N VAL A 67 13.30 -9.43 8.96
CA VAL A 67 12.86 -8.26 8.19
C VAL A 67 11.57 -8.60 7.47
N ARG A 68 10.58 -7.71 7.54
CA ARG A 68 9.29 -7.84 6.84
C ARG A 68 9.05 -6.66 5.93
N SER A 69 8.45 -6.91 4.79
CA SER A 69 8.02 -5.89 3.83
C SER A 69 6.76 -6.35 3.12
N GLU A 70 6.03 -5.41 2.55
CA GLU A 70 4.88 -5.68 1.71
C GLU A 70 5.00 -4.86 0.43
N LEU A 71 4.57 -5.45 -0.68
CA LEU A 71 4.43 -4.76 -1.96
C LEU A 71 3.16 -5.18 -2.66
N ILE A 72 2.68 -4.33 -3.56
CA ILE A 72 1.61 -4.70 -4.48
C ILE A 72 2.16 -4.72 -5.91
N ILE A 73 1.91 -5.82 -6.61
CA ILE A 73 2.25 -5.97 -8.03
C ILE A 73 0.97 -6.07 -8.85
N ARG A 74 0.93 -5.35 -9.98
CA ARG A 74 -0.10 -5.48 -10.99
C ARG A 74 0.53 -5.65 -12.36
N VAL A 75 0.04 -6.62 -13.12
CA VAL A 75 0.53 -6.94 -14.46
C VAL A 75 -0.66 -7.03 -15.38
N ALA A 76 -0.56 -6.48 -16.59
CA ALA A 76 -1.57 -6.63 -17.61
C ALA A 76 -0.95 -6.69 -19.00
N ALA A 77 -1.63 -7.41 -19.89
CA ALA A 77 -1.52 -7.23 -21.32
C ALA A 77 -2.37 -6.01 -21.74
N GLY A 78 -1.85 -5.21 -22.68
CA GLY A 78 -2.55 -4.09 -23.26
C GLY A 78 -3.48 -4.55 -24.38
N ALA A 79 -3.26 -4.07 -25.60
CA ALA A 79 -4.06 -4.50 -26.76
C ALA A 79 -3.61 -5.86 -27.33
N GLY A 80 -2.42 -6.33 -26.94
CA GLY A 80 -1.85 -7.61 -27.37
C GLY A 80 -2.18 -8.78 -26.45
N THR A 81 -1.55 -9.92 -26.74
CA THR A 81 -1.63 -11.14 -25.91
C THR A 81 -0.51 -11.25 -24.88
N GLU A 82 0.51 -10.41 -24.98
CA GLU A 82 1.65 -10.41 -24.06
C GLU A 82 1.52 -9.29 -23.03
N PRO A 83 1.92 -9.53 -21.77
CA PRO A 83 2.01 -8.48 -20.77
C PRO A 83 2.91 -7.34 -21.22
N ASP A 84 2.37 -6.13 -21.22
CA ASP A 84 3.07 -4.93 -21.66
C ASP A 84 3.06 -3.82 -20.61
N ARG A 85 2.39 -4.04 -19.48
CA ARG A 85 2.25 -3.10 -18.36
C ARG A 85 2.56 -3.74 -17.03
N LEU A 86 3.28 -3.00 -16.20
CA LEU A 86 3.57 -3.33 -14.81
C LEU A 86 3.30 -2.11 -13.93
N ARG A 87 2.68 -2.35 -12.78
CA ARG A 87 2.66 -1.40 -11.66
C ARG A 87 3.16 -2.09 -10.40
N LEU A 88 4.15 -1.49 -9.75
CA LEU A 88 4.71 -1.92 -8.47
C LEU A 88 4.47 -0.81 -7.43
N GLU A 89 3.95 -1.18 -6.28
CA GLU A 89 3.80 -0.31 -5.12
C GLU A 89 4.68 -0.87 -4.01
N LEU A 90 5.81 -0.19 -3.77
CA LEU A 90 6.87 -0.55 -2.83
C LEU A 90 6.80 0.39 -1.62
N GLY A 91 5.70 0.30 -0.87
CA GLY A 91 5.32 1.33 0.09
C GLY A 91 5.04 2.67 -0.61
N PRO A 92 5.68 3.79 -0.21
CA PRO A 92 5.41 5.10 -0.81
C PRO A 92 6.05 5.27 -2.20
N LEU A 93 6.85 4.32 -2.66
CA LEU A 93 7.45 4.33 -3.99
C LEU A 93 6.55 3.56 -4.95
N ILE A 94 6.00 4.26 -5.95
CA ILE A 94 5.19 3.66 -7.01
C ILE A 94 6.00 3.67 -8.29
N VAL A 95 6.08 2.52 -8.95
CA VAL A 95 6.70 2.35 -10.27
C VAL A 95 5.68 1.83 -11.26
N PHE A 96 5.59 2.49 -12.41
CA PHE A 96 4.80 2.06 -13.55
C PHE A 96 5.72 1.84 -14.73
N ALA A 97 5.60 0.72 -15.44
CA ALA A 97 6.31 0.46 -16.67
C ALA A 97 5.35 0.03 -17.78
N GLU A 98 5.63 0.48 -19.00
CA GLU A 98 4.87 0.14 -20.20
C GLU A 98 5.83 -0.03 -21.39
N SER A 99 5.54 -0.98 -22.28
CA SER A 99 6.26 -1.20 -23.53
C SER A 99 5.29 -1.42 -24.69
N ASP A 100 5.68 -1.05 -25.91
CA ASP A 100 4.97 -1.42 -27.14
C ASP A 100 5.59 -2.63 -27.87
N GLY A 101 6.55 -3.31 -27.22
CA GLY A 101 7.32 -4.41 -27.77
C GLY A 101 8.62 -3.98 -28.47
N VAL A 102 8.74 -2.71 -28.86
CA VAL A 102 9.93 -2.15 -29.53
C VAL A 102 10.64 -1.16 -28.63
N THR A 103 9.89 -0.32 -27.93
CA THR A 103 10.37 0.63 -26.95
C THR A 103 9.48 0.61 -25.73
N GLY A 104 10.04 0.93 -24.59
CA GLY A 104 9.27 1.10 -23.37
C GLY A 104 9.83 2.17 -22.47
N PHE A 105 9.08 2.44 -21.42
CA PHE A 105 9.49 3.34 -20.37
C PHE A 105 9.06 2.81 -19.01
N ALA A 106 9.80 3.24 -17.99
CA ALA A 106 9.37 3.14 -16.61
C ALA A 106 9.35 4.53 -15.98
N GLU A 107 8.34 4.79 -15.18
CA GLU A 107 8.15 6.00 -14.40
C GLU A 107 8.07 5.61 -12.92
N ALA A 108 8.84 6.31 -12.08
CA ALA A 108 8.77 6.15 -10.63
C ALA A 108 8.36 7.48 -9.97
N ILE A 109 7.52 7.40 -8.96
CA ILE A 109 7.11 8.52 -8.12
C ILE A 109 7.20 8.13 -6.66
N HIS A 110 7.36 9.12 -5.79
CA HIS A 110 7.22 8.95 -4.35
C HIS A 110 5.93 9.64 -3.91
N GLU A 111 5.05 8.96 -3.20
CA GLU A 111 3.76 9.53 -2.76
C GLU A 111 3.94 10.77 -1.88
N GLY A 112 4.99 10.76 -1.04
CA GLY A 112 5.42 11.92 -0.25
C GLY A 112 6.05 13.08 -1.03
N ASP A 113 6.31 12.95 -2.32
CA ASP A 113 6.65 14.08 -3.19
C ASP A 113 5.89 13.97 -4.52
N PRO A 114 4.60 14.39 -4.54
CA PRO A 114 3.80 14.34 -5.76
C PRO A 114 4.28 15.34 -6.83
N SER A 115 5.25 16.22 -6.50
CA SER A 115 5.80 17.20 -7.42
C SER A 115 6.95 16.67 -8.25
N ALA A 116 7.49 15.48 -7.95
CA ALA A 116 8.61 14.89 -8.64
C ALA A 116 8.29 13.53 -9.26
N PHE A 117 9.05 13.15 -10.27
CA PHE A 117 9.06 11.81 -10.85
C PHE A 117 10.41 11.52 -11.50
N VAL A 118 10.72 10.25 -11.73
CA VAL A 118 11.84 9.82 -12.56
C VAL A 118 11.28 9.01 -13.73
N ARG A 119 11.93 9.11 -14.89
CA ARG A 119 11.56 8.32 -16.07
C ARG A 119 12.80 7.76 -16.76
N TRP A 120 12.73 6.49 -17.07
CA TRP A 120 13.71 5.75 -17.86
C TRP A 120 13.05 5.25 -19.14
N SER A 121 13.85 5.10 -20.18
CA SER A 121 13.45 4.47 -21.44
C SER A 121 14.31 3.24 -21.65
N PHE A 122 13.73 2.21 -22.25
CA PHE A 122 14.43 0.98 -22.61
C PHE A 122 13.96 0.51 -23.98
N GLU A 123 14.77 -0.34 -24.62
CA GLU A 123 14.46 -0.94 -25.91
C GLU A 123 13.93 -2.36 -25.71
N GLY A 124 13.00 -2.76 -26.57
CA GLY A 124 12.38 -4.07 -26.59
C GLY A 124 11.15 -4.22 -25.68
N PRO A 125 10.65 -5.46 -25.55
CA PRO A 125 9.51 -5.78 -24.70
C PRO A 125 9.83 -5.52 -23.23
N LEU A 126 8.79 -5.28 -22.44
CA LEU A 126 8.93 -5.20 -20.99
C LEU A 126 9.47 -6.54 -20.47
N SER A 127 10.54 -6.49 -19.70
CA SER A 127 11.22 -7.66 -19.12
C SER A 127 11.68 -7.35 -17.71
N THR A 128 11.91 -8.38 -16.89
CA THR A 128 12.42 -8.17 -15.52
C THR A 128 13.79 -7.49 -15.54
N ALA A 129 14.63 -7.81 -16.52
CA ALA A 129 15.93 -7.16 -16.70
C ALA A 129 15.79 -5.64 -16.93
N ALA A 130 14.80 -5.19 -17.71
CA ALA A 130 14.54 -3.77 -17.91
C ALA A 130 14.12 -3.05 -16.62
N ILE A 131 13.41 -3.75 -15.73
CA ILE A 131 12.92 -3.21 -14.46
C ILE A 131 14.02 -3.24 -13.36
N VAL A 132 14.78 -4.33 -13.27
CA VAL A 132 15.86 -4.51 -12.27
C VAL A 132 17.00 -3.52 -12.47
N GLY A 133 17.22 -3.01 -13.69
CA GLY A 133 18.17 -1.91 -13.91
C GLY A 133 17.75 -0.58 -13.25
N ILE A 134 16.51 -0.47 -12.78
CA ILE A 134 15.91 0.76 -12.28
C ILE A 134 15.62 0.67 -10.77
N LEU A 135 15.11 -0.47 -10.33
CA LEU A 135 14.72 -0.72 -8.95
C LEU A 135 15.87 -1.32 -8.13
N PRO A 136 15.90 -1.10 -6.80
CA PRO A 136 16.67 -1.98 -5.94
C PRO A 136 16.23 -3.43 -6.16
N PRO A 137 17.12 -4.43 -5.94
CA PRO A 137 16.75 -5.84 -6.04
C PRO A 137 15.50 -6.13 -5.21
N THR A 138 14.38 -6.39 -5.89
CA THR A 138 13.06 -6.55 -5.27
C THR A 138 12.50 -7.91 -5.67
N PRO A 139 12.02 -8.72 -4.70
CA PRO A 139 11.53 -10.06 -4.97
C PRO A 139 10.15 -10.03 -5.65
N VAL A 140 10.11 -9.99 -6.99
CA VAL A 140 8.88 -9.93 -7.79
C VAL A 140 8.75 -11.11 -8.77
N PRO A 141 8.63 -12.36 -8.29
CA PRO A 141 8.58 -13.54 -9.15
C PRO A 141 7.41 -13.50 -10.14
N GLN A 142 6.33 -12.81 -9.80
CA GLN A 142 5.19 -12.56 -10.70
C GLN A 142 5.60 -11.79 -11.96
N ALA A 143 6.51 -10.82 -11.83
CA ALA A 143 7.02 -10.07 -12.98
C ALA A 143 7.83 -10.99 -13.90
N GLU A 144 8.67 -11.86 -13.34
CA GLU A 144 9.44 -12.83 -14.13
C GLU A 144 8.53 -13.81 -14.86
N LEU A 145 7.54 -14.36 -14.17
CA LEU A 145 6.57 -15.27 -14.75
C LEU A 145 5.74 -14.61 -15.86
N ALA A 146 5.43 -13.33 -15.70
CA ALA A 146 4.69 -12.57 -16.71
C ALA A 146 5.56 -12.24 -17.94
N PHE A 147 6.75 -11.68 -17.73
CA PHE A 147 7.51 -11.01 -18.79
C PHE A 147 8.66 -11.84 -19.38
N ASP A 148 9.23 -12.78 -18.63
CA ASP A 148 10.42 -13.51 -19.08
C ASP A 148 10.03 -14.86 -19.69
N ALA A 149 10.56 -15.15 -20.88
CA ALA A 149 10.26 -16.38 -21.64
C ALA A 149 10.77 -17.66 -20.96
N ASP A 150 11.83 -17.57 -20.17
CA ASP A 150 12.44 -18.72 -19.50
C ASP A 150 12.02 -18.82 -18.03
N THR A 151 10.91 -19.51 -17.84
CA THR A 151 10.24 -19.70 -16.54
C THR A 151 11.01 -20.62 -15.59
N ARG A 152 12.06 -21.30 -16.09
CA ARG A 152 12.84 -22.27 -15.29
C ARG A 152 13.70 -21.62 -14.22
N LEU A 153 13.75 -20.29 -14.21
CA LEU A 153 14.89 -19.59 -13.64
C LEU A 153 14.60 -18.74 -12.43
N LEU A 154 13.36 -18.30 -12.20
CA LEU A 154 12.95 -17.37 -11.12
C LEU A 154 14.13 -16.53 -10.55
N ARG A 155 14.83 -15.83 -11.45
CA ARG A 155 16.31 -15.66 -11.42
C ARG A 155 16.74 -14.50 -10.53
N SER A 156 15.94 -13.45 -10.49
CA SER A 156 16.14 -12.26 -9.67
C SER A 156 15.91 -12.56 -8.20
N LEU A 157 15.02 -13.51 -7.89
CA LEU A 157 14.68 -13.85 -6.52
C LEU A 157 15.48 -15.02 -5.97
N LEU A 158 15.61 -16.07 -6.76
CA LEU A 158 16.21 -17.34 -6.37
C LEU A 158 17.35 -17.69 -7.33
N PRO A 159 18.42 -16.89 -7.37
CA PRO A 159 19.51 -17.10 -8.32
C PRO A 159 20.10 -18.51 -8.12
N GLY A 160 20.05 -19.30 -9.20
CA GLY A 160 20.62 -20.64 -9.24
C GLY A 160 19.78 -21.74 -8.59
N VAL A 161 18.52 -21.50 -8.23
CA VAL A 161 17.63 -22.59 -7.78
C VAL A 161 17.39 -23.58 -8.92
N HIS A 162 17.61 -24.86 -8.63
CA HIS A 162 17.31 -25.97 -9.53
C HIS A 162 16.03 -26.68 -9.09
N TRP A 163 14.93 -26.46 -9.83
CA TRP A 163 13.65 -27.13 -9.61
C TRP A 163 13.72 -28.59 -10.07
N HIS A 164 13.48 -29.53 -9.16
CA HIS A 164 13.71 -30.96 -9.41
C HIS A 164 12.49 -31.84 -9.11
N GLY A 165 11.39 -31.29 -8.60
CA GLY A 165 10.21 -32.07 -8.24
C GLY A 165 8.94 -31.26 -8.28
N ALA A 166 7.82 -31.96 -8.43
CA ALA A 166 6.48 -31.41 -8.43
C ALA A 166 5.52 -32.41 -7.77
N SER A 167 4.52 -31.91 -7.05
CA SER A 167 3.44 -32.70 -6.45
C SER A 167 2.13 -31.94 -6.54
N ASP A 168 1.13 -32.56 -7.18
CA ASP A 168 -0.26 -32.05 -7.24
C ASP A 168 -1.04 -32.29 -5.93
N ARG A 169 -0.42 -32.95 -4.95
CA ARG A 169 -1.04 -33.27 -3.66
C ARG A 169 -0.39 -32.48 -2.54
N SER A 170 -0.93 -31.30 -2.25
CA SER A 170 -0.89 -30.79 -0.88
C SER A 170 -1.82 -31.62 0.01
N VAL A 171 -1.57 -31.63 1.32
CA VAL A 171 -2.42 -32.31 2.33
C VAL A 171 -3.88 -31.82 2.26
N SER A 172 -4.11 -30.58 1.82
CA SER A 172 -5.42 -29.97 1.64
C SER A 172 -6.04 -30.20 0.26
N GLY A 173 -5.27 -30.64 -0.74
CA GLY A 173 -5.68 -30.73 -2.15
C GLY A 173 -5.87 -29.38 -2.85
N ARG A 174 -5.68 -28.25 -2.14
CA ARG A 174 -5.89 -26.89 -2.67
C ARG A 174 -4.67 -26.32 -3.36
N GLU A 175 -3.49 -26.79 -2.99
CA GLU A 175 -2.23 -26.32 -3.54
C GLU A 175 -1.50 -27.44 -4.28
N SER A 176 -0.81 -27.08 -5.35
CA SER A 176 0.25 -27.88 -5.93
C SER A 176 1.61 -27.32 -5.52
N VAL A 177 2.63 -28.16 -5.45
CA VAL A 177 3.93 -27.81 -4.87
C VAL A 177 5.06 -28.16 -5.82
N VAL A 178 5.93 -27.20 -6.11
CA VAL A 178 7.18 -27.37 -6.85
C VAL A 178 8.36 -27.31 -5.88
N PHE A 179 9.26 -28.28 -5.97
CA PHE A 179 10.43 -28.41 -5.11
C PHE A 179 11.70 -28.08 -5.88
N GLY A 180 12.57 -27.30 -5.25
CA GLY A 180 13.87 -26.92 -5.77
C GLY A 180 14.97 -26.98 -4.70
N ARG A 181 16.21 -26.85 -5.16
CA ARG A 181 17.40 -26.73 -4.30
C ARG A 181 18.15 -25.45 -4.63
N THR A 182 18.59 -24.74 -3.60
CA THR A 182 19.48 -23.57 -3.74
C THR A 182 20.92 -24.04 -4.03
N PRO A 183 21.77 -23.18 -4.62
CA PRO A 183 23.16 -23.53 -4.95
C PRO A 183 23.98 -24.05 -3.76
N GLU A 184 23.69 -23.54 -2.56
CA GLU A 184 24.37 -23.84 -1.29
C GLU A 184 23.81 -25.10 -0.61
N GLY A 185 22.92 -25.84 -1.28
CA GLY A 185 22.34 -27.09 -0.78
C GLY A 185 21.12 -26.91 0.12
N GLY A 186 20.57 -25.70 0.21
CA GLY A 186 19.28 -25.45 0.86
C GLY A 186 18.09 -25.86 -0.01
N SER A 187 16.89 -25.67 0.53
CA SER A 187 15.63 -26.02 -0.12
C SER A 187 14.91 -24.79 -0.66
N ALA A 188 14.17 -24.97 -1.75
CA ALA A 188 13.18 -24.02 -2.25
C ALA A 188 11.85 -24.75 -2.48
N THR A 189 10.75 -24.12 -2.10
CA THR A 189 9.40 -24.64 -2.27
C THR A 189 8.50 -23.55 -2.81
N LEU A 190 7.88 -23.79 -3.96
CA LEU A 190 6.88 -22.92 -4.56
C LEU A 190 5.51 -23.60 -4.47
N ARG A 191 4.54 -22.92 -3.89
CA ARG A 191 3.15 -23.37 -3.78
C ARG A 191 2.28 -22.56 -4.73
N ILE A 192 1.44 -23.29 -5.46
CA ILE A 192 0.54 -22.76 -6.47
C ILE A 192 -0.87 -23.10 -6.02
N ASP A 193 -1.73 -22.08 -5.89
CA ASP A 193 -3.13 -22.27 -5.61
C ASP A 193 -3.83 -22.88 -6.84
N ASN A 194 -4.49 -24.03 -6.68
CA ASN A 194 -5.05 -24.80 -7.79
C ASN A 194 -6.30 -24.13 -8.40
N GLU A 195 -6.99 -23.28 -7.65
CA GLU A 195 -8.19 -22.59 -8.13
C GLU A 195 -7.82 -21.44 -9.07
N SER A 196 -6.86 -20.62 -8.67
CA SER A 196 -6.41 -19.46 -9.43
C SER A 196 -5.24 -19.74 -10.38
N GLY A 197 -4.50 -20.83 -10.16
CA GLY A 197 -3.27 -21.15 -10.88
C GLY A 197 -2.11 -20.20 -10.60
N ARG A 198 -2.16 -19.45 -9.48
CA ARG A 198 -1.18 -18.41 -9.10
C ARG A 198 -0.33 -18.84 -7.92
N ILE A 199 0.78 -18.13 -7.68
CA ILE A 199 1.59 -18.35 -6.48
C ILE A 199 0.70 -18.09 -5.26
N SER A 200 0.75 -18.97 -4.26
CA SER A 200 0.19 -18.73 -2.91
C SER A 200 1.31 -18.48 -1.89
N ARG A 201 2.44 -19.18 -2.06
CA ARG A 201 3.61 -19.08 -1.19
C ARG A 201 4.88 -19.49 -1.92
N LEU A 202 5.98 -18.81 -1.63
CA LEU A 202 7.32 -19.24 -1.99
C LEU A 202 8.20 -19.23 -0.74
N GLU A 203 8.95 -20.28 -0.50
CA GLU A 203 9.91 -20.36 0.60
C GLU A 203 11.25 -20.86 0.08
N ALA A 204 12.34 -20.19 0.44
CA ALA A 204 13.69 -20.62 0.09
C ALA A 204 14.64 -20.44 1.27
N SER A 205 15.58 -21.37 1.41
CA SER A 205 16.59 -21.36 2.47
C SER A 205 18.00 -21.42 1.88
N TRP A 206 18.89 -20.61 2.44
CA TRP A 206 20.32 -20.59 2.12
C TRP A 206 21.10 -20.91 3.39
N PRO A 207 21.67 -22.12 3.49
CA PRO A 207 22.55 -22.46 4.60
C PRO A 207 23.76 -21.52 4.62
N ALA A 208 24.07 -20.93 5.78
CA ALA A 208 25.31 -20.19 5.98
C ALA A 208 25.96 -20.58 7.32
N PRO A 209 27.27 -20.36 7.50
CA PRO A 209 27.98 -20.74 8.72
C PRO A 209 27.41 -20.11 10.01
N SER A 210 26.85 -18.90 9.91
CA SER A 210 26.23 -18.16 11.02
C SER A 210 24.77 -18.54 11.30
N GLY A 211 24.17 -19.38 10.45
CA GLY A 211 22.75 -19.71 10.46
C GLY A 211 22.15 -19.61 9.06
N ALA A 212 21.02 -20.25 8.81
CA ALA A 212 20.36 -20.17 7.52
C ALA A 212 19.69 -18.81 7.32
N VAL A 213 19.72 -18.30 6.09
CA VAL A 213 18.83 -17.22 5.65
C VAL A 213 17.60 -17.86 5.03
N ILE A 214 16.40 -17.43 5.46
CA ILE A 214 15.13 -17.96 4.94
C ILE A 214 14.32 -16.79 4.35
N LEU A 215 13.97 -16.91 3.07
CA LEU A 215 13.01 -16.03 2.41
C LEU A 215 11.65 -16.71 2.40
N ARG A 216 10.61 -15.98 2.81
CA ARG A 216 9.20 -16.38 2.65
C ARG A 216 8.45 -15.29 1.93
N LEU A 217 7.79 -15.65 0.84
CA LEU A 217 6.78 -14.84 0.18
C LEU A 217 5.41 -15.46 0.40
N SER A 218 4.44 -14.65 0.80
CA SER A 218 3.03 -15.01 0.77
C SER A 218 2.29 -14.04 -0.14
N THR A 219 1.31 -14.54 -0.89
CA THR A 219 0.60 -13.75 -1.90
C THR A 219 -0.90 -13.78 -1.64
N GLU A 220 -1.51 -12.62 -1.70
CA GLU A 220 -2.95 -12.42 -1.61
C GLU A 220 -3.43 -11.79 -2.92
N GLN A 221 -4.43 -12.40 -3.57
CA GLN A 221 -5.01 -11.84 -4.78
C GLN A 221 -5.91 -10.66 -4.43
N ILE A 222 -5.76 -9.58 -5.19
CA ILE A 222 -6.60 -8.38 -5.06
C ILE A 222 -7.19 -8.01 -6.41
N GLU A 223 -8.20 -7.14 -6.41
CA GLU A 223 -8.82 -6.65 -7.64
C GLU A 223 -7.80 -5.84 -8.47
N PRO A 224 -7.52 -6.21 -9.73
CA PRO A 224 -6.53 -5.50 -10.55
C PRO A 224 -6.94 -4.06 -10.89
N GLY A 225 -8.23 -3.76 -10.90
CA GLY A 225 -8.73 -2.48 -11.37
C GLY A 225 -8.52 -2.32 -12.88
N ARG A 226 -8.59 -1.08 -13.40
CA ARG A 226 -8.47 -0.81 -14.84
C ARG A 226 -7.01 -0.52 -15.21
N PRO A 227 -6.37 -1.31 -16.10
CA PRO A 227 -4.97 -1.07 -16.50
C PRO A 227 -4.68 0.34 -17.02
N ALA A 228 -5.64 0.95 -17.74
CA ALA A 228 -5.52 2.31 -18.24
C ALA A 228 -5.43 3.39 -17.12
N ALA A 229 -5.82 3.07 -15.90
CA ALA A 229 -5.74 3.96 -14.74
C ALA A 229 -4.51 3.70 -13.85
N TRP A 230 -3.69 2.69 -14.16
CA TRP A 230 -2.52 2.35 -13.36
C TRP A 230 -1.38 3.36 -13.50
N ARG A 231 -1.28 4.04 -14.63
CA ARG A 231 -0.24 5.06 -14.83
C ARG A 231 -0.55 6.27 -13.98
N THR A 232 0.40 6.70 -13.16
CA THR A 232 0.23 7.93 -12.40
C THR A 232 0.58 9.14 -13.27
N PRO A 233 -0.29 10.16 -13.37
CA PRO A 233 -0.04 11.35 -14.18
C PRO A 233 1.25 12.06 -13.77
N THR A 234 2.13 12.34 -14.73
CA THR A 234 3.43 13.03 -14.53
C THR A 234 3.44 14.47 -15.04
N GLU A 235 2.35 14.91 -15.67
CA GLU A 235 2.17 16.26 -16.17
C GLU A 235 2.31 17.29 -15.03
N GLY A 236 3.15 18.32 -15.25
CA GLY A 236 3.42 19.35 -14.25
C GLY A 236 4.37 18.93 -13.11
N ARG A 237 4.84 17.68 -13.09
CA ARG A 237 5.87 17.24 -12.15
C ARG A 237 7.27 17.57 -12.66
N ARG A 238 8.20 17.80 -11.74
CA ARG A 238 9.62 17.96 -12.01
C ARG A 238 10.26 16.59 -12.24
N ARG A 239 10.86 16.39 -13.42
CA ARG A 239 11.63 15.19 -13.72
C ARG A 239 12.97 15.23 -12.98
N LEU A 240 13.28 14.16 -12.26
CA LEU A 240 14.58 13.90 -11.63
C LEU A 240 15.39 12.92 -12.48
N SER A 241 16.70 12.87 -12.25
CA SER A 241 17.63 11.99 -12.99
C SER A 241 17.78 10.59 -12.41
N SER A 242 17.40 10.38 -11.15
CA SER A 242 17.59 9.09 -10.44
C SER A 242 16.53 8.85 -9.39
N ILE A 243 16.19 7.58 -9.17
CA ILE A 243 15.25 7.10 -8.15
C ILE A 243 15.72 7.49 -6.74
N SER A 244 17.03 7.61 -6.49
CA SER A 244 17.58 8.03 -5.19
C SER A 244 17.24 9.49 -4.85
N GLY A 245 16.84 10.28 -5.86
CA GLY A 245 16.33 11.64 -5.68
C GLY A 245 14.84 11.70 -5.33
N LEU A 246 14.09 10.60 -5.51
CA LEU A 246 12.72 10.48 -5.04
C LEU A 246 12.74 10.24 -3.54
N ARG A 247 12.48 11.31 -2.78
CA ARG A 247 12.37 11.28 -1.33
C ARG A 247 11.07 11.95 -0.94
N PRO A 248 10.53 11.68 0.26
CA PRO A 248 9.50 12.53 0.81
C PRO A 248 9.94 13.99 0.73
N ARG A 249 9.03 14.89 0.36
CA ARG A 249 9.28 16.32 0.45
C ARG A 249 9.68 16.62 1.91
N PRO A 250 10.62 17.54 2.19
CA PRO A 250 10.81 17.99 3.56
C PRO A 250 9.53 18.63 4.07
N SER A 251 9.19 18.39 5.35
CA SER A 251 8.07 19.09 5.98
C SER A 251 8.27 20.60 5.88
N ASP A 252 7.21 21.32 5.50
CA ASP A 252 7.15 22.78 5.48
C ASP A 252 7.18 23.36 6.90
N ILE A 253 6.82 22.56 7.90
CA ILE A 253 6.72 22.90 9.32
C ILE A 253 7.44 21.84 10.12
N ARG A 254 8.29 22.27 11.06
CA ARG A 254 9.11 21.41 11.90
C ARG A 254 8.77 21.61 13.37
N PRO A 255 9.15 20.67 14.25
CA PRO A 255 9.14 20.92 15.68
C PRO A 255 9.90 22.21 16.02
N GLY A 256 9.26 23.10 16.78
CA GLY A 256 9.74 24.46 17.06
C GLY A 256 9.01 25.57 16.30
N ASP A 257 8.38 25.24 15.17
CA ASP A 257 7.63 26.21 14.37
C ASP A 257 6.21 26.43 14.90
N GLN A 258 5.60 27.56 14.54
CA GLN A 258 4.18 27.81 14.80
C GLN A 258 3.32 26.86 13.96
N PHE A 259 2.40 26.17 14.63
CA PHE A 259 1.42 25.32 13.97
C PHE A 259 0.51 26.19 13.10
N PRO A 260 0.25 25.79 11.86
CA PRO A 260 -0.47 26.66 10.93
C PRO A 260 -1.94 26.75 11.33
N ASP A 261 -2.57 27.88 11.05
CA ASP A 261 -4.02 27.97 11.14
C ASP A 261 -4.63 27.12 10.02
N LEU A 262 -5.24 26.00 10.41
CA LEU A 262 -5.85 25.05 9.49
C LEU A 262 -7.32 25.41 9.34
N SER A 263 -7.79 25.52 8.10
CA SER A 263 -9.23 25.66 7.82
C SER A 263 -9.93 24.31 8.02
N LEU A 264 -10.27 24.00 9.26
CA LEU A 264 -10.93 22.76 9.65
C LEU A 264 -12.42 22.98 9.90
N GLN A 265 -13.19 21.91 9.74
CA GLN A 265 -14.60 21.88 10.06
C GLN A 265 -14.92 20.74 11.02
N THR A 266 -15.96 20.91 11.81
CA THR A 266 -16.53 19.87 12.66
C THR A 266 -17.46 18.94 11.86
N GLU A 267 -17.92 17.84 12.47
CA GLU A 267 -18.95 16.97 11.88
C GLU A 267 -20.27 17.68 11.58
N SER A 268 -20.55 18.76 12.29
CA SER A 268 -21.70 19.64 12.07
C SER A 268 -21.43 20.76 11.06
N PHE A 269 -20.31 20.71 10.33
CA PHE A 269 -19.89 21.68 9.32
C PHE A 269 -19.62 23.09 9.88
N GLN A 270 -19.37 23.20 11.19
CA GLN A 270 -18.96 24.46 11.81
C GLN A 270 -17.46 24.65 11.64
N ALA A 271 -17.03 25.89 11.40
CA ALA A 271 -15.62 26.22 11.36
C ALA A 271 -14.97 25.95 12.73
N TRP A 272 -13.81 25.30 12.72
CA TRP A 272 -13.01 25.06 13.91
C TRP A 272 -11.68 25.79 13.79
N THR A 273 -11.16 26.30 14.91
CA THR A 273 -9.86 26.99 14.94
C THR A 273 -8.97 26.43 16.05
N LEU A 274 -7.67 26.34 15.77
CA LEU A 274 -6.68 25.88 16.75
C LEU A 274 -6.68 26.77 17.99
N LYS A 275 -6.74 28.09 17.79
CA LYS A 275 -6.68 29.07 18.88
C LYS A 275 -7.79 28.87 19.91
N SER A 276 -9.03 28.58 19.46
CA SER A 276 -10.13 28.31 20.38
C SER A 276 -9.93 27.03 21.21
N GLU A 277 -9.21 26.05 20.68
CA GLU A 277 -9.01 24.77 21.36
C GLU A 277 -7.87 24.83 22.39
N LEU A 278 -6.77 25.51 22.05
CA LEU A 278 -5.63 25.67 22.96
C LEU A 278 -6.00 26.45 24.22
N GLY A 279 -7.01 27.33 24.14
CA GLY A 279 -7.45 28.19 25.24
C GLY A 279 -6.51 29.37 25.48
N GLU A 280 -6.81 30.20 26.47
CA GLU A 280 -5.99 31.36 26.84
C GLU A 280 -5.64 31.34 28.34
N GLY A 281 -4.49 31.92 28.69
CA GLY A 281 -4.03 32.09 30.07
C GLY A 281 -3.87 30.78 30.85
N ALA A 282 -4.37 30.75 32.08
CA ALA A 282 -4.27 29.59 32.98
C ALA A 282 -5.05 28.34 32.52
N SER A 283 -5.97 28.52 31.56
CA SER A 283 -6.76 27.42 30.99
C SER A 283 -6.07 26.75 29.81
N ALA A 284 -4.94 27.29 29.35
CA ALA A 284 -4.29 26.86 28.12
C ALA A 284 -3.69 25.46 28.27
N ARG A 285 -3.94 24.59 27.29
CA ARG A 285 -3.57 23.17 27.32
C ARG A 285 -2.93 22.76 26.00
N PRO A 286 -1.90 21.89 26.00
CA PRO A 286 -1.42 21.29 24.77
C PRO A 286 -2.51 20.50 24.06
N LEU A 287 -2.42 20.44 22.74
CA LEU A 287 -3.30 19.67 21.88
C LEU A 287 -2.52 18.53 21.23
N VAL A 288 -3.08 17.32 21.30
CA VAL A 288 -2.62 16.14 20.56
C VAL A 288 -3.61 15.93 19.41
N LEU A 289 -3.18 16.21 18.19
CA LEU A 289 -3.99 16.09 16.99
C LEU A 289 -3.62 14.81 16.25
N VAL A 290 -4.50 13.80 16.31
CA VAL A 290 -4.37 12.55 15.56
C VAL A 290 -4.90 12.77 14.16
N CYS A 291 -4.02 12.89 13.17
CA CYS A 291 -4.36 13.20 11.80
C CYS A 291 -4.30 11.94 10.93
N PHE A 292 -5.24 11.78 10.00
CA PHE A 292 -5.19 10.71 9.00
C PHE A 292 -5.81 11.13 7.66
N ARG A 293 -5.37 10.51 6.57
CA ARG A 293 -6.00 10.63 5.24
C ARG A 293 -7.08 9.57 5.10
N ALA A 294 -8.32 9.99 4.95
CA ALA A 294 -9.39 9.07 4.57
C ALA A 294 -9.06 8.47 3.21
N ALA A 295 -9.09 7.14 3.11
CA ALA A 295 -8.91 6.43 1.83
C ALA A 295 -10.04 6.79 0.85
N PRO A 296 -10.06 6.31 -0.39
CA PRO A 296 -11.29 6.24 -1.18
C PRO A 296 -12.35 5.32 -0.53
N ALA A 297 -13.62 5.50 -0.87
CA ALA A 297 -14.67 4.61 -0.36
C ALA A 297 -14.49 3.20 -0.97
N GLY A 298 -14.56 2.16 -0.13
CA GLY A 298 -14.35 0.77 -0.53
C GLY A 298 -12.88 0.37 -0.67
N ASP A 299 -11.95 1.26 -0.33
CA ASP A 299 -10.53 0.95 -0.26
C ASP A 299 -10.27 -0.01 0.93
N PRO A 300 -9.59 -1.15 0.71
CA PRO A 300 -9.30 -2.11 1.78
C PRO A 300 -8.46 -1.50 2.92
N ASP A 301 -7.66 -0.47 2.65
CA ASP A 301 -6.76 0.13 3.63
C ASP A 301 -7.48 1.13 4.56
N GLU A 302 -8.75 1.44 4.30
CA GLU A 302 -9.54 2.34 5.16
C GLU A 302 -9.63 1.81 6.60
N GLN A 303 -9.80 0.49 6.76
CA GLN A 303 -9.86 -0.13 8.09
C GLN A 303 -8.51 -0.04 8.82
N ALA A 304 -7.40 -0.30 8.12
CA ALA A 304 -6.06 -0.19 8.68
C ALA A 304 -5.79 1.23 9.22
N ARG A 305 -6.14 2.27 8.46
CA ARG A 305 -6.00 3.66 8.90
C ARG A 305 -6.88 4.02 10.10
N ILE A 306 -8.10 3.46 10.16
CA ILE A 306 -8.97 3.63 11.34
C ILE A 306 -8.35 2.96 12.57
N ASP A 307 -7.75 1.78 12.41
CA ASP A 307 -7.10 1.07 13.51
C ASP A 307 -5.85 1.80 13.99
N GLU A 308 -5.05 2.40 13.10
CA GLU A 308 -3.93 3.30 13.47
C GLU A 308 -4.40 4.50 14.31
N VAL A 309 -5.49 5.16 13.90
CA VAL A 309 -6.09 6.27 14.67
C VAL A 309 -6.56 5.79 16.06
N ARG A 310 -7.18 4.60 16.13
CA ARG A 310 -7.63 4.03 17.41
C ARG A 310 -6.45 3.68 18.33
N THR A 311 -5.39 3.08 17.80
CA THR A 311 -4.15 2.83 18.54
C THR A 311 -3.54 4.14 19.06
N ALA A 312 -3.52 5.22 18.25
CA ALA A 312 -3.05 6.53 18.71
C ALA A 312 -3.91 7.14 19.83
N LEU A 313 -5.24 7.00 19.75
CA LEU A 313 -6.16 7.46 20.80
C LEU A 313 -6.01 6.63 22.09
N ALA A 314 -5.80 5.32 21.97
CA ALA A 314 -5.52 4.44 23.11
C ALA A 314 -4.18 4.81 23.76
N ALA A 315 -3.14 5.07 22.96
CA ALA A 315 -1.86 5.57 23.44
C ALA A 315 -2.01 6.89 24.21
N PHE A 316 -2.80 7.85 23.71
CA PHE A 316 -3.08 9.09 24.42
C PHE A 316 -3.81 8.84 25.76
N ALA A 317 -4.76 7.90 25.81
CA ALA A 317 -5.46 7.55 27.04
C ALA A 317 -4.53 7.00 28.14
N LEU A 318 -3.41 6.37 27.75
CA LEU A 318 -2.36 5.95 28.71
C LEU A 318 -1.57 7.15 29.27
N VAL A 319 -1.38 8.20 28.47
CA VAL A 319 -0.60 9.40 28.85
C VAL A 319 -1.43 10.38 29.66
N GLU A 320 -2.73 10.51 29.37
CA GLU A 320 -3.61 11.52 29.96
C GLU A 320 -3.59 11.54 31.51
N PRO A 321 -3.64 10.39 32.22
CA PRO A 321 -3.48 10.37 33.68
C PRO A 321 -2.09 10.81 34.15
N MET A 322 -1.03 10.43 33.42
CA MET A 322 0.36 10.76 33.77
C MET A 322 0.63 12.27 33.74
N ILE A 323 -0.04 12.98 32.83
CA ILE A 323 0.05 14.44 32.72
C ILE A 323 -1.06 15.17 33.49
N GLY A 324 -1.92 14.44 34.21
CA GLY A 324 -3.02 14.99 35.01
C GLY A 324 -4.10 15.69 34.19
N GLY A 325 -4.46 15.15 33.01
CA GLY A 325 -5.51 15.71 32.14
C GLY A 325 -5.16 17.08 31.54
N ARG A 326 -3.86 17.41 31.49
CA ARG A 326 -3.38 18.73 31.05
C ARG A 326 -3.33 18.91 29.54
N ALA A 327 -3.46 17.86 28.74
CA ALA A 327 -3.56 17.96 27.28
C ALA A 327 -4.95 17.53 26.81
N ARG A 328 -5.33 17.94 25.60
CA ARG A 328 -6.54 17.50 24.91
C ARG A 328 -6.17 16.68 23.69
N ALA A 329 -7.04 15.75 23.29
CA ALA A 329 -6.91 15.05 22.02
C ALA A 329 -8.05 15.41 21.06
N ARG A 330 -7.71 15.53 19.78
CA ARG A 330 -8.65 15.68 18.66
C ARG A 330 -8.23 14.76 17.52
N VAL A 331 -9.21 14.36 16.72
CA VAL A 331 -8.97 13.57 15.50
C VAL A 331 -9.23 14.48 14.30
N LEU A 332 -8.35 14.46 13.31
CA LEU A 332 -8.47 15.17 12.05
C LEU A 332 -8.46 14.17 10.89
N GLY A 333 -9.58 14.05 10.19
CA GLY A 333 -9.70 13.29 8.94
C GLY A 333 -9.55 14.20 7.71
N VAL A 334 -8.64 13.86 6.80
CA VAL A 334 -8.46 14.60 5.54
C VAL A 334 -9.07 13.80 4.39
N PHE A 335 -10.01 14.39 3.67
CA PHE A 335 -10.77 13.74 2.61
C PHE A 335 -10.38 14.28 1.24
N GLY A 336 -10.26 13.40 0.24
CA GLY A 336 -10.24 13.83 -1.15
C GLY A 336 -11.62 14.33 -1.60
N LEU A 337 -11.68 15.34 -2.48
CA LEU A 337 -12.93 15.94 -2.95
C LEU A 337 -13.93 14.91 -3.51
N SER A 338 -13.44 13.93 -4.29
CA SER A 338 -14.27 12.86 -4.86
C SER A 338 -14.69 11.79 -3.84
N GLY A 339 -14.00 11.70 -2.71
CA GLY A 339 -14.25 10.71 -1.67
C GLY A 339 -15.06 11.25 -0.49
N PHE A 340 -15.36 12.55 -0.45
CA PHE A 340 -16.07 13.16 0.67
C PHE A 340 -17.59 13.04 0.55
N SER A 341 -18.24 12.57 1.61
CA SER A 341 -19.69 12.74 1.82
C SER A 341 -19.98 12.84 3.33
N ALA A 342 -21.07 13.52 3.69
CA ALA A 342 -21.48 13.66 5.09
C ALA A 342 -21.80 12.30 5.74
N GLU A 343 -22.37 11.37 4.99
CA GLU A 343 -22.63 10.00 5.44
C GLU A 343 -21.33 9.27 5.74
N ARG A 344 -20.34 9.39 4.84
CA ARG A 344 -19.04 8.76 5.02
C ARG A 344 -18.27 9.35 6.20
N LEU A 345 -18.27 10.67 6.35
CA LEU A 345 -17.66 11.33 7.51
C LEU A 345 -18.23 10.77 8.82
N ARG A 346 -19.57 10.64 8.91
CA ARG A 346 -20.25 10.07 10.07
C ARG A 346 -19.93 8.59 10.28
N SER A 347 -19.84 7.81 9.20
CA SER A 347 -19.47 6.39 9.26
C SER A 347 -18.03 6.18 9.76
N ILE A 348 -17.08 7.00 9.30
CA ILE A 348 -15.70 6.95 9.79
C ILE A 348 -15.64 7.43 11.25
N ALA A 349 -16.33 8.52 11.59
CA ALA A 349 -16.39 9.03 12.95
C ALA A 349 -16.94 7.98 13.94
N SER A 350 -18.01 7.26 13.58
CA SER A 350 -18.58 6.22 14.44
C SER A 350 -17.62 5.04 14.64
N ARG A 351 -16.91 4.62 13.59
CA ARG A 351 -15.89 3.55 13.66
C ARG A 351 -14.69 3.94 14.52
N ILE A 352 -14.26 5.20 14.48
CA ILE A 352 -13.14 5.70 15.31
C ILE A 352 -13.54 5.81 16.79
N ARG A 353 -14.73 6.34 17.07
CA ARG A 353 -15.21 6.56 18.45
C ARG A 353 -15.49 5.26 19.20
N GLY A 354 -15.95 4.22 18.50
CA GLY A 354 -16.54 3.05 19.15
C GLY A 354 -17.72 3.47 20.05
N GLU A 355 -18.01 2.68 21.08
CA GLU A 355 -19.15 2.95 21.99
C GLU A 355 -18.83 3.97 23.10
N GLU A 356 -17.54 4.17 23.44
CA GLU A 356 -17.15 4.89 24.66
C GLU A 356 -16.62 6.33 24.45
N HIS A 357 -16.26 6.74 23.23
CA HIS A 357 -15.56 8.01 23.03
C HIS A 357 -16.42 9.09 22.38
N GLN A 358 -16.58 10.24 23.05
CA GLN A 358 -17.30 11.42 22.54
C GLN A 358 -16.41 12.39 21.72
N ARG A 359 -15.22 11.98 21.27
CA ARG A 359 -14.31 12.91 20.57
C ARG A 359 -14.86 13.26 19.20
N GLU A 360 -15.10 14.55 18.96
CA GLU A 360 -15.54 15.07 17.67
C GLU A 360 -14.42 14.93 16.62
N LEU A 361 -14.77 14.42 15.43
CA LEU A 361 -13.89 14.35 14.27
C LEU A 361 -13.87 15.72 13.58
N LEU A 362 -12.70 16.30 13.49
CA LEU A 362 -12.43 17.43 12.62
C LEU A 362 -12.15 16.90 11.22
N TRP A 363 -12.42 17.71 10.20
CA TRP A 363 -12.10 17.34 8.84
C TRP A 363 -11.68 18.51 7.95
N ALA A 364 -10.98 18.16 6.87
CA ALA A 364 -10.57 19.06 5.80
C ALA A 364 -10.57 18.33 4.45
N VAL A 365 -10.57 19.08 3.34
CA VAL A 365 -10.58 18.54 1.97
C VAL A 365 -9.21 18.52 1.27
N SER A 366 -8.15 18.99 1.94
CA SER A 366 -6.83 19.17 1.32
C SER A 366 -5.71 18.70 2.23
N SER A 367 -5.03 17.61 1.83
CA SER A 367 -3.82 17.10 2.51
C SER A 367 -2.67 18.09 2.42
N ARG A 368 -2.52 18.77 1.27
CA ARG A 368 -1.47 19.77 1.03
C ARG A 368 -1.55 20.95 1.99
N LEU A 369 -2.75 21.29 2.44
CA LEU A 369 -2.95 22.38 3.40
C LEU A 369 -2.97 21.90 4.85
N THR A 370 -2.84 20.59 5.10
CA THR A 370 -2.94 19.97 6.44
C THR A 370 -1.75 19.05 6.70
N ILE A 371 -1.93 17.72 6.61
CA ILE A 371 -0.94 16.70 7.00
C ILE A 371 0.38 16.88 6.25
N ASP A 372 0.35 17.18 4.94
CA ASP A 372 1.57 17.23 4.13
C ASP A 372 2.51 18.38 4.54
N ARG A 373 2.01 19.37 5.30
CA ARG A 373 2.83 20.47 5.80
C ARG A 373 3.81 20.02 6.89
N PHE A 374 3.46 19.01 7.67
CA PHE A 374 4.26 18.56 8.81
C PHE A 374 4.66 17.08 8.75
N ALA A 375 3.91 16.24 8.01
CA ALA A 375 4.19 14.82 7.76
C ALA A 375 3.95 14.46 6.28
N PRO A 376 4.72 15.02 5.33
CA PRO A 376 4.57 14.77 3.90
C PRO A 376 4.71 13.28 3.56
N GLY A 377 3.71 12.75 2.84
CA GLY A 377 3.66 11.33 2.49
C GLY A 377 3.04 10.42 3.52
N SER A 378 2.96 10.83 4.80
CA SER A 378 2.36 10.01 5.85
C SER A 378 0.83 9.94 5.71
N ASP A 379 0.27 8.73 5.78
CA ASP A 379 -1.17 8.52 5.76
C ASP A 379 -1.83 8.82 7.10
N ALA A 380 -1.10 8.67 8.21
CA ALA A 380 -1.56 9.01 9.53
C ALA A 380 -0.38 9.41 10.45
N CYS A 381 -0.59 10.43 11.27
CA CYS A 381 0.41 10.94 12.21
C CYS A 381 -0.24 11.62 13.42
N ILE A 382 0.54 11.80 14.49
CA ILE A 382 0.18 12.61 15.66
C ILE A 382 0.98 13.90 15.61
N ALA A 383 0.31 15.04 15.60
CA ALA A 383 0.93 16.34 15.85
C ALA A 383 0.69 16.74 17.31
N VAL A 384 1.76 17.02 18.06
CA VAL A 384 1.68 17.53 19.43
C VAL A 384 1.95 19.02 19.39
N VAL A 385 0.96 19.82 19.79
CA VAL A 385 1.00 21.29 19.77
C VAL A 385 0.92 21.80 21.20
N ASP A 386 1.77 22.75 21.54
CA ASP A 386 1.79 23.33 22.88
C ASP A 386 0.71 24.42 23.07
N PRO A 387 0.52 24.94 24.30
CA PRO A 387 -0.50 25.96 24.56
C PRO A 387 -0.27 27.29 23.83
N THR A 388 0.95 27.53 23.32
CA THR A 388 1.29 28.74 22.55
C THR A 388 1.05 28.56 21.05
N GLY A 389 0.65 27.36 20.60
CA GLY A 389 0.48 27.03 19.20
C GLY A 389 1.75 26.52 18.52
N GLU A 390 2.81 26.23 19.26
CA GLU A 390 4.04 25.69 18.69
C GLU A 390 3.95 24.17 18.50
N LEU A 391 4.43 23.67 17.37
CA LEU A 391 4.55 22.24 17.10
C LEU A 391 5.70 21.66 17.92
N LEU A 392 5.41 20.76 18.86
CA LEU A 392 6.41 20.09 19.70
C LEU A 392 6.97 18.82 19.07
N ALA A 393 6.12 18.05 18.39
CA ALA A 393 6.49 16.79 17.77
C ALA A 393 5.50 16.39 16.67
N VAL A 394 6.01 15.61 15.72
CA VAL A 394 5.23 14.87 14.73
C VAL A 394 5.64 13.41 14.85
N ILE A 395 4.67 12.52 15.05
CA ILE A 395 4.89 11.09 15.24
C ILE A 395 4.13 10.35 14.14
N GLU A 396 4.81 9.64 13.25
CA GLU A 396 4.15 8.84 12.20
C GLU A 396 3.48 7.60 12.81
N LEU A 397 2.31 7.23 12.26
CA LEU A 397 1.52 6.09 12.74
C LEU A 397 1.56 4.87 11.82
N SER A 398 2.06 5.03 10.59
CA SER A 398 2.07 3.97 9.59
C SER A 398 2.74 2.70 10.11
N GLY A 399 2.00 1.59 10.12
CA GLY A 399 2.49 0.28 10.56
C GLY A 399 2.69 0.13 12.07
N ARG A 400 2.17 1.05 12.89
CA ARG A 400 2.30 1.03 14.36
C ARG A 400 1.04 0.56 15.10
N VAL A 401 0.17 -0.20 14.42
CA VAL A 401 -1.01 -0.82 15.07
C VAL A 401 -0.54 -1.78 16.17
N GLY A 402 -1.15 -1.67 17.37
CA GLY A 402 -0.77 -2.48 18.55
C GLY A 402 0.50 -2.01 19.27
N MET A 403 1.01 -0.82 18.96
CA MET A 403 2.19 -0.22 19.61
C MET A 403 1.81 0.90 20.59
N GLU A 404 0.69 0.76 21.31
CA GLU A 404 0.11 1.82 22.15
C GLU A 404 1.11 2.35 23.21
N ALA A 405 1.88 1.46 23.83
CA ALA A 405 2.82 1.82 24.89
C ALA A 405 4.02 2.63 24.37
N GLU A 406 4.54 2.31 23.19
CA GLU A 406 5.65 3.05 22.56
C GLU A 406 5.19 4.45 22.15
N LEU A 407 4.02 4.53 21.49
CA LEU A 407 3.40 5.80 21.12
C LEU A 407 3.11 6.67 22.36
N ALA A 408 2.62 6.08 23.44
CA ALA A 408 2.38 6.79 24.70
C ALA A 408 3.67 7.41 25.25
N GLN A 409 4.79 6.68 25.21
CA GLN A 409 6.09 7.20 25.63
C GLN A 409 6.59 8.35 24.74
N GLU A 410 6.37 8.29 23.43
CA GLU A 410 6.70 9.37 22.50
C GLU A 410 5.86 10.64 22.77
N ILE A 411 4.54 10.49 22.92
CA ILE A 411 3.64 11.60 23.26
C ILE A 411 4.03 12.22 24.62
N ALA A 412 4.28 11.40 25.63
CA ALA A 412 4.66 11.87 26.96
C ALA A 412 6.00 12.62 26.95
N ARG A 413 6.98 12.14 26.17
CA ARG A 413 8.27 12.82 25.96
C ARG A 413 8.07 14.18 25.30
N ALA A 414 7.28 14.25 24.23
CA ALA A 414 6.97 15.51 23.53
C ALA A 414 6.34 16.54 24.48
N LEU A 415 5.36 16.13 25.29
CA LEU A 415 4.67 17.01 26.24
C LEU A 415 5.55 17.45 27.43
N SER A 416 6.60 16.68 27.76
CA SER A 416 7.46 16.95 28.92
C SER A 416 8.72 17.75 28.56
N GLY A 417 9.23 17.62 27.34
CA GLY A 417 10.55 18.13 26.91
C GLY A 417 10.79 19.63 27.10
N ARG A 418 9.74 20.44 27.17
CA ARG A 418 9.86 21.91 27.31
C ARG A 418 9.99 22.43 28.75
N ARG A 419 9.72 21.60 29.76
CA ARG A 419 9.76 22.07 31.17
C ARG A 419 11.18 22.42 31.66
N GLY A 420 12.23 22.02 30.94
CA GLY A 420 13.62 22.17 31.37
C GLY A 420 14.40 23.36 30.79
N ALA A 421 13.95 24.01 29.72
CA ALA A 421 14.78 24.97 28.97
C ALA A 421 14.59 26.45 29.40
N GLY A 422 13.76 26.73 30.39
CA GLY A 422 13.37 28.10 30.78
C GLY A 422 13.32 28.37 32.28
N ARG A 423 14.19 27.73 33.07
CA ARG A 423 14.39 28.06 34.49
C ARG A 423 15.80 28.56 34.76
#